data_AF-A0A7W3LI59-F1
#
_entry.id   AF-A0A7W3LI59-F1
#
_cell.length_a   1.000
_cell.length_b   1.000
_cell.length_c   1.000
_cell.angle_alpha   90.00
_cell.angle_beta   90.00
_cell.angle_gamma   90.00
#
_symmetry.space_group_name_H-M   'P 1'
#
loop_
_entity.id
_entity.type
_entity.pdbx_description
1 polymer ?
#
loop_
_entity_poly.entity_id
_entity_poly.type
_entity_poly.pdbx_seq_one_letter_code
_entity_poly.pdbx_strand_id
1 'polypeptide(L)'
;MITASDDGRAALERLRADFPRWWIEVSTGLCPWEARRGGPVGGRDERGGVVFLQGETPGILRYLIGEAEALDRRVAERYGTHLCPREGAA
;
A
#
# COMPACT_ATOMS: atom_id res chain seq x y z
N MET A 1 12.12 19.34 1.17
CA MET A 1 12.63 18.51 0.05
C MET A 1 13.45 17.41 0.69
N ILE A 2 12.91 16.20 0.87
CA ILE A 2 13.72 15.09 1.38
C ILE A 2 14.61 14.70 0.20
N THR A 3 15.83 15.22 0.21
CA THR A 3 16.89 14.67 -0.61
C THR A 3 16.98 13.20 -0.26
N ALA A 4 17.04 12.34 -1.28
CA ALA A 4 17.27 10.92 -1.08
C ALA A 4 18.63 10.74 -0.38
N SER A 5 18.64 10.79 0.94
CA SER A 5 19.76 10.29 1.72
C SER A 5 19.92 8.81 1.40
N ASP A 6 21.15 8.30 1.43
CA ASP A 6 21.39 6.87 1.22
C ASP A 6 20.53 6.01 2.17
N ASP A 7 20.25 6.52 3.37
CA ASP A 7 19.32 5.92 4.34
C ASP A 7 17.88 5.86 3.84
N GLY A 8 17.38 6.92 3.20
CA GLY A 8 16.05 6.96 2.60
C GLY A 8 15.92 5.96 1.44
N ARG A 9 16.94 5.86 0.58
CA ARG A 9 16.96 4.88 -0.50
C ARG A 9 16.99 3.44 0.03
N ALA A 10 17.84 3.16 1.02
CA ALA A 10 17.92 1.83 1.63
C ALA A 10 16.64 1.44 2.38
N ALA A 11 15.94 2.40 2.99
CA ALA A 11 14.65 2.16 3.63
C ALA A 11 13.55 1.86 2.59
N LEU A 12 13.52 2.59 1.48
CA LEU A 12 12.58 2.36 0.38
C LEU A 12 12.74 0.95 -0.22
N GLU A 13 13.98 0.55 -0.52
CA GLU A 13 14.24 -0.79 -1.07
C GLU A 13 13.87 -1.90 -0.08
N ARG A 14 14.10 -1.70 1.22
CA ARG A 14 13.65 -2.64 2.26
C ARG A 14 12.14 -2.76 2.31
N LEU A 15 11.40 -1.65 2.30
CA LEU A 15 9.94 -1.66 2.30
C LEU A 15 9.37 -2.39 1.06
N ARG A 16 9.94 -2.15 -0.11
CA ARG A 16 9.56 -2.86 -1.35
C ARG A 16 9.83 -4.36 -1.27
N ALA A 17 10.92 -4.76 -0.64
CA ALA A 17 11.25 -6.17 -0.42
C ALA A 17 10.32 -6.83 0.61
N ASP A 18 10.00 -6.13 1.71
CA ASP A 18 9.08 -6.60 2.75
C ASP A 18 7.63 -6.75 2.22
N PHE A 19 7.21 -5.86 1.31
CA PHE A 19 5.83 -5.77 0.85
C PHE A 19 5.72 -5.77 -0.69
N PRO A 20 6.04 -6.89 -1.37
CA PRO A 20 6.16 -6.95 -2.83
C PRO A 20 4.83 -6.73 -3.59
N ARG A 21 3.68 -6.76 -2.89
CA ARG A 21 2.35 -6.50 -3.47
C ARG A 21 1.97 -5.02 -3.46
N TRP A 22 2.78 -4.19 -2.81
CA TRP A 22 2.54 -2.76 -2.68
C TRP A 22 3.48 -1.99 -3.60
N TRP A 23 2.92 -1.06 -4.36
CA TRP A 23 3.69 -0.02 -5.00
C TRP A 23 4.09 1.01 -3.95
N ILE A 24 5.38 1.15 -3.68
CA ILE A 24 5.88 2.03 -2.62
C ILE A 24 6.80 3.08 -3.22
N GLU A 25 6.54 4.35 -2.90
CA GLU A 25 7.28 5.51 -3.40
C GLU A 25 7.46 6.57 -2.33
N VAL A 26 8.40 7.48 -2.57
CA VAL A 26 8.56 8.70 -1.77
C VAL A 26 8.02 9.87 -2.58
N SER A 27 6.96 10.52 -2.08
CA SER A 27 6.32 11.68 -2.68
C SER A 27 6.77 12.99 -2.02
N THR A 28 6.34 14.12 -2.60
CA THR A 28 6.62 15.47 -2.06
C THR A 28 5.58 15.95 -1.05
N GLY A 29 4.64 15.08 -0.63
CA GLY A 29 3.57 15.42 0.30
C GLY A 29 4.04 15.61 1.75
N LEU A 30 3.11 16.01 2.62
CA LEU A 30 3.33 16.14 4.08
C LEU A 30 3.76 14.81 4.71
N CYS A 31 3.15 13.71 4.25
CA CYS A 31 3.56 12.35 4.56
C CYS A 31 4.24 11.78 3.31
N PRO A 32 5.58 11.82 3.24
CA PRO A 32 6.31 11.56 2.01
C PRO A 32 6.37 10.08 1.67
N TRP A 33 6.10 9.16 2.59
CA TRP A 33 6.14 7.73 2.32
C TRP A 33 4.75 7.25 1.92
N GLU A 34 4.62 6.69 0.72
CA GLU A 34 3.33 6.26 0.18
C GLU A 34 3.36 4.80 -0.23
N ALA A 35 2.25 4.10 0.00
CA ALA A 35 2.02 2.74 -0.48
C ALA A 35 0.66 2.64 -1.17
N ARG A 36 0.63 2.02 -2.35
CA ARG A 36 -0.56 1.83 -3.18
C ARG A 36 -0.72 0.37 -3.58
N ARG A 37 -1.95 -0.15 -3.57
CA ARG A 37 -2.27 -1.39 -4.29
C ARG A 37 -2.60 -1.08 -5.76
N GLY A 38 -2.25 -2.00 -6.66
CA GLY A 38 -2.60 -1.87 -8.09
C GLY A 38 -1.73 -0.90 -8.90
N GLY A 39 -0.60 -0.44 -8.38
CA GLY A 39 0.41 0.33 -9.12
C GLY A 39 0.37 1.85 -8.94
N PRO A 40 1.15 2.61 -9.75
CA PRO A 40 1.41 4.03 -9.52
C PRO A 40 0.19 4.94 -9.68
N VAL A 41 -0.77 4.57 -10.53
CA VAL A 41 -1.96 5.38 -10.83
C VAL A 41 -3.15 5.03 -9.92
N GLY A 42 -2.96 4.13 -8.93
CA GLY A 42 -4.05 3.63 -8.10
C GLY A 42 -5.02 2.80 -8.94
N GLY A 43 -4.62 1.56 -9.29
CA GLY A 43 -5.55 0.59 -9.84
C GLY A 43 -6.58 0.20 -8.77
N ARG A 44 -7.84 -0.02 -9.17
CA ARG A 44 -8.85 -0.64 -8.29
C ARG A 44 -8.23 -1.89 -7.69
N ASP A 45 -8.12 -1.97 -6.37
CA ASP A 45 -8.03 -3.26 -5.72
C ASP A 45 -9.34 -3.97 -6.02
N GLU A 46 -9.29 -5.03 -6.83
CA GLU A 46 -10.44 -5.86 -7.18
C GLU A 46 -11.11 -6.49 -5.93
N ARG A 47 -10.49 -6.35 -4.75
CA ARG A 47 -10.96 -6.85 -3.45
C ARG A 47 -11.65 -5.79 -2.58
N GLY A 48 -11.71 -4.52 -3.01
CA GLY A 48 -12.36 -3.45 -2.24
C GLY A 48 -11.70 -3.11 -0.89
N GLY A 49 -10.43 -3.49 -0.70
CA GLY A 49 -9.67 -3.28 0.55
C GLY A 49 -8.98 -1.92 0.64
N VAL A 50 -8.01 -1.80 1.56
CA VAL A 50 -7.21 -0.58 1.72
C VAL A 50 -6.29 -0.41 0.51
N VAL A 51 -6.53 0.64 -0.29
CA VAL A 51 -5.82 0.89 -1.56
C VAL A 51 -4.65 1.87 -1.44
N PHE A 52 -4.64 2.71 -0.41
CA PHE A 52 -3.67 3.80 -0.28
C PHE A 52 -3.34 4.08 1.19
N LEU A 53 -2.05 4.24 1.47
CA LEU A 53 -1.50 4.54 2.79
C LEU A 53 -0.42 5.60 2.64
N GLN A 54 -0.33 6.48 3.64
CA GLN A 54 0.76 7.45 3.77
C GLN A 54 1.36 7.40 5.18
N GLY A 55 2.66 7.60 5.27
CA GLY A 55 3.41 7.70 6.52
C GLY A 55 4.43 8.82 6.50
N GLU A 56 4.69 9.41 7.66
CA GLU A 56 5.73 10.43 7.82
C GLU A 56 7.14 9.82 7.75
N THR A 57 7.28 8.56 8.18
CA THR A 57 8.54 7.82 8.22
C THR A 57 8.38 6.43 7.60
N PRO A 58 9.48 5.75 7.21
CA PRO A 58 9.43 4.37 6.75
C PRO A 58 8.80 3.43 7.77
N GLY A 59 9.07 3.64 9.07
CA GLY A 59 8.55 2.80 10.15
C GLY A 59 7.04 2.92 10.31
N ILE A 60 6.51 4.15 10.21
CA ILE A 60 5.07 4.39 10.21
C ILE A 60 4.42 3.70 9.00
N LEU A 61 4.99 3.85 7.80
CA LEU A 61 4.44 3.21 6.61
C LEU A 61 4.45 1.67 6.74
N ARG A 62 5.55 1.07 7.25
CA ARG A 62 5.65 -0.37 7.53
C ARG A 62 4.53 -0.85 8.44
N TYR A 63 4.29 -0.14 9.53
CA TYR A 63 3.24 -0.47 10.49
C TYR A 63 1.86 -0.42 9.83
N LEU A 64 1.57 0.65 9.10
CA LEU A 64 0.28 0.83 8.42
C LEU A 64 0.02 -0.25 7.37
N ILE A 65 1.03 -0.65 6.59
CA ILE A 65 0.90 -1.75 5.62
C ILE A 65 0.56 -3.06 6.34
N GLY A 66 1.26 -3.37 7.43
CA GLY A 66 0.97 -4.56 8.24
C GLY A 66 -0.47 -4.59 8.78
N GLU A 67 -0.95 -3.46 9.31
CA GLU A 67 -2.33 -3.32 9.78
C GLU A 67 -3.35 -3.45 8.65
N ALA A 68 -3.07 -2.90 7.47
CA ALA A 68 -3.93 -3.04 6.30
C ALA A 68 -4.03 -4.51 5.84
N GLU A 69 -2.91 -5.24 5.76
CA GLU A 69 -2.94 -6.66 5.38
C GLU A 69 -3.64 -7.54 6.43
N ALA A 70 -3.49 -7.21 7.72
CA ALA A 70 -4.22 -7.89 8.79
C ALA A 70 -5.72 -7.60 8.71
N LEU A 71 -6.11 -6.35 8.40
CA LEU A 71 -7.50 -5.98 8.19
C LEU A 71 -8.11 -6.71 7.00
N ASP A 72 -7.42 -6.72 5.85
CA ASP A 72 -7.87 -7.41 4.64
C ASP A 72 -8.09 -8.90 4.89
N ARG A 73 -7.22 -9.54 5.69
CA ARG A 73 -7.38 -10.93 6.10
C ARG A 73 -8.62 -11.15 6.94
N ARG A 74 -8.85 -10.31 7.97
CA ARG A 74 -10.05 -10.39 8.83
C ARG A 74 -11.34 -10.17 8.04
N VAL A 75 -11.33 -9.24 7.08
CA VAL A 75 -12.48 -8.99 6.20
C VAL A 75 -12.73 -10.20 5.31
N ALA A 76 -11.70 -10.76 4.67
CA ALA A 76 -11.82 -11.95 3.83
C ALA A 76 -12.30 -13.18 4.61
N GLU A 77 -11.83 -13.38 5.84
CA GLU A 77 -12.28 -14.46 6.72
C GLU A 77 -13.75 -14.33 7.12
N ARG A 78 -14.21 -13.09 7.37
CA ARG A 78 -15.58 -12.83 7.86
C ARG A 78 -16.63 -12.77 6.76
N TYR A 79 -16.28 -12.20 5.61
CA TYR A 79 -17.24 -11.90 4.54
C TYR A 79 -16.94 -12.66 3.24
N GLY A 80 -15.88 -13.47 3.20
CA GLY A 80 -15.37 -14.03 1.95
C GLY A 80 -14.61 -13.00 1.12
N THR A 81 -13.98 -13.45 0.04
CA THR A 81 -13.40 -12.55 -0.96
C THR A 81 -14.54 -12.03 -1.84
N HIS A 82 -15.28 -11.02 -1.37
CA HIS A 82 -16.18 -10.28 -2.25
C HIS A 82 -15.34 -9.49 -3.25
N LEU A 83 -15.03 -10.14 -4.37
CA LEU A 83 -14.81 -9.47 -5.64
C LEU A 83 -16.09 -8.66 -5.88
N CYS A 84 -16.01 -7.34 -6.00
CA CYS A 84 -17.10 -6.63 -6.65
C CYS A 84 -17.35 -7.37 -7.98
N PRO A 85 -18.56 -7.90 -8.24
CA PRO A 85 -18.82 -8.53 -9.51
C PRO A 85 -18.49 -7.49 -10.59
N ARG A 86 -17.76 -7.90 -11.62
CA ARG A 86 -17.61 -7.10 -12.85
C ARG A 86 -19.02 -6.73 -13.30
N GLU A 87 -19.44 -5.49 -13.09
CA GLU A 87 -20.52 -4.91 -13.87
C GLU A 87 -19.99 -4.86 -15.32
N GLY A 88 -20.40 -5.82 -16.14
CA GLY A 88 -19.94 -5.92 -17.53
C GLY A 88 -19.67 -7.36 -17.98
N ALA A 89 -20.63 -8.25 -17.83
CA ALA A 89 -20.81 -9.36 -18.76
C ALA A 89 -22.23 -9.22 -19.34
N ALA A 90 -22.32 -8.44 -20.42
CA ALA A 90 -23.44 -8.41 -21.35
C ALA A 90 -22.93 -8.94 -22.69
#